data_AF-A0A0Q4JE94-F1
#
_entry.id   AF-A0A0Q4JE94-F1
#
_cell.length_a   1.000
_cell.length_b   1.000
_cell.length_c   1.000
_cell.angle_alpha   90.00
_cell.angle_beta   90.00
_cell.angle_gamma   90.00
#
_symmetry.space_group_name_H-M   'P 1'
#
loop_
_entity.id
_entity.type
_entity.pdbx_description
1 polymer ?
#
loop_
_entity_poly.entity_id
_entity_poly.type
_entity_poly.pdbx_seq_one_letter_code
_entity_poly.pdbx_strand_id
1 'polypeptide(L)'
;MSDDAPFSTTSHPRRRSGRGWLAIAIIAFAIGIGATLAVLRYVAPRFGWGMQQQAAVPTAQPTPVATNAAPPTQVSALPILSAREAALAARIADLETRIVGLDSSARNAAGYATRAEDMMVIVATRRALDRGRPLEYLEGQLRDRFGGSRPDAVRTLIATAQNPVTLDDLRSALDAAAISLTAGPASENWWDALRREVGQLIVIRQGTTPSSRPGDRLERARRRLDTGQVELAMAEVERMPGAANAAGWANAAQRYVNARKALVELESVALTTPRPAPVAPPVIVQPAPLQTDPPAAAETVAPTL
;
A
#
# COMPACT_ATOMS: atom_id res chain seq x y z
N MET A 1 -35.95 41.74 -49.48
CA MET A 1 -36.89 40.61 -49.53
C MET A 1 -36.01 39.37 -49.43
N SER A 2 -35.58 39.00 -48.23
CA SER A 2 -36.35 38.23 -47.24
C SER A 2 -36.79 36.90 -47.85
N ASP A 3 -36.12 35.81 -47.50
CA ASP A 3 -36.73 34.88 -46.55
C ASP A 3 -35.71 33.85 -46.02
N ASP A 4 -35.59 33.87 -44.70
CA ASP A 4 -35.00 32.86 -43.83
C ASP A 4 -35.93 31.63 -43.78
N ALA A 5 -35.38 30.41 -43.78
CA ALA A 5 -36.14 29.21 -43.47
C ALA A 5 -35.24 28.16 -42.78
N PRO A 6 -35.82 27.36 -41.85
CA PRO A 6 -35.43 27.47 -40.44
C PRO A 6 -34.51 26.37 -39.92
N PHE A 7 -33.78 26.72 -38.85
CA PHE A 7 -33.00 25.81 -38.02
C PHE A 7 -33.87 24.67 -37.46
N SER A 8 -33.39 23.43 -37.62
CA SER A 8 -33.95 22.28 -36.92
C SER A 8 -33.64 22.38 -35.43
N THR A 9 -34.68 22.44 -34.61
CA THR A 9 -34.59 22.47 -33.16
C THR A 9 -34.30 21.07 -32.61
N THR A 10 -33.17 20.92 -31.92
CA THR A 10 -32.85 19.72 -31.15
C THR A 10 -33.85 19.55 -30.01
N SER A 11 -34.63 18.48 -30.06
CA SER A 11 -35.52 18.07 -28.97
C SER A 11 -34.71 17.50 -27.81
N HIS A 12 -34.74 18.18 -26.66
CA HIS A 12 -34.05 17.75 -25.44
C HIS A 12 -34.96 16.78 -24.65
N PRO A 13 -34.54 15.54 -24.32
CA PRO A 13 -35.36 14.66 -23.48
C PRO A 13 -35.41 15.19 -22.04
N ARG A 14 -36.63 15.36 -21.53
CA ARG A 14 -36.96 15.73 -20.15
C ARG A 14 -36.36 14.72 -19.16
N ARG A 15 -35.42 15.18 -18.32
CA ARG A 15 -34.95 14.47 -17.12
C ARG A 15 -36.11 14.24 -16.15
N ARG A 16 -36.59 12.99 -16.05
CA ARG A 16 -37.50 12.54 -14.99
C ARG A 16 -36.77 11.55 -14.09
N SER A 17 -36.82 11.82 -12.77
CA SER A 17 -36.49 10.92 -11.66
C SER A 17 -35.01 10.73 -11.23
N GLY A 18 -34.37 11.81 -10.75
CA GLY A 18 -33.17 11.71 -9.89
C GLY A 18 -33.48 11.74 -8.38
N ARG A 19 -34.69 12.16 -7.99
CA ARG A 19 -35.07 12.35 -6.56
C ARG A 19 -35.33 11.02 -5.83
N GLY A 20 -35.78 9.98 -6.53
CA GLY A 20 -35.99 8.65 -5.93
C GLY A 20 -34.68 7.96 -5.54
N TRP A 21 -33.68 8.02 -6.42
CA TRP A 21 -32.36 7.45 -6.15
C TRP A 21 -31.59 8.22 -5.06
N LEU A 22 -31.75 9.54 -5.01
CA LEU A 22 -31.15 10.35 -3.96
C LEU A 22 -31.75 10.03 -2.57
N ALA A 23 -33.07 9.80 -2.48
CA ALA A 23 -33.72 9.41 -1.23
C ALA A 23 -33.24 8.03 -0.75
N ILE A 24 -33.09 7.06 -1.65
CA ILE A 24 -32.56 5.73 -1.33
C ILE A 24 -31.11 5.83 -0.83
N ALA A 25 -30.27 6.65 -1.49
CA ALA A 25 -28.89 6.86 -1.07
C ALA A 25 -28.79 7.48 0.34
N ILE A 26 -29.66 8.45 0.66
CA ILE A 26 -29.70 9.08 1.99
C ILE A 26 -30.16 8.09 3.06
N ILE A 27 -31.16 7.25 2.78
CA ILE A 27 -31.64 6.24 3.73
C ILE A 27 -30.56 5.18 3.98
N ALA A 28 -29.90 4.68 2.93
CA ALA A 28 -28.80 3.73 3.06
C ALA A 28 -27.63 4.32 3.87
N PHE A 29 -27.32 5.60 3.66
CA PHE A 29 -26.30 6.32 4.42
C PHE A 29 -26.65 6.48 5.90
N ALA A 30 -27.90 6.83 6.21
CA ALA A 30 -28.39 6.94 7.59
C ALA A 30 -28.34 5.59 8.33
N ILE A 31 -28.70 4.50 7.64
CA ILE A 31 -28.59 3.13 8.19
C ILE A 31 -27.12 2.77 8.43
N GLY A 32 -26.23 3.11 7.49
CA GLY A 32 -24.79 2.90 7.65
C GLY A 32 -24.21 3.63 8.87
N ILE A 33 -24.58 4.90 9.07
CA ILE A 33 -24.17 5.67 10.26
C ILE A 33 -24.70 5.03 11.54
N GLY A 34 -25.98 4.63 11.56
CA GLY A 34 -26.59 3.98 12.70
C GLY A 34 -25.90 2.66 13.07
N ALA A 35 -25.59 1.83 12.06
CA ALA A 35 -24.84 0.59 12.25
C ALA A 35 -23.42 0.84 12.77
N THR A 36 -22.74 1.87 12.24
CA THR A 36 -21.38 2.23 12.68
C THR A 36 -21.36 2.72 14.13
N LEU A 37 -22.33 3.54 14.54
CA LEU A 37 -22.48 3.99 15.93
C LEU A 37 -22.85 2.85 16.88
N ALA A 38 -23.69 1.91 16.44
CA ALA A 38 -24.04 0.73 17.23
C ALA A 38 -22.82 -0.19 17.44
N VAL A 39 -22.00 -0.41 16.41
CA VAL A 39 -20.73 -1.16 16.53
C VAL A 39 -19.78 -0.45 17.50
N LEU A 40 -19.65 0.89 17.41
CA LEU A 40 -18.82 1.63 18.35
C LEU A 40 -19.34 1.56 19.80
N ARG A 41 -20.67 1.56 19.99
CA ARG A 41 -21.30 1.53 21.32
C ARG A 41 -21.24 0.15 21.99
N TYR A 42 -21.46 -0.92 21.22
CA TYR A 42 -21.62 -2.28 21.77
C TYR A 42 -20.42 -3.20 21.52
N VAL A 43 -19.62 -2.96 20.49
CA VAL A 43 -18.48 -3.82 20.09
C VAL A 43 -17.13 -3.21 20.44
N ALA A 44 -16.98 -1.89 20.47
CA ALA A 44 -15.70 -1.26 20.84
C ALA A 44 -15.29 -1.48 22.31
N PRO A 45 -16.18 -1.48 23.32
CA PRO A 45 -15.80 -1.67 24.72
C PRO A 45 -15.23 -3.08 25.00
N ARG A 46 -15.68 -4.10 24.25
CA ARG A 46 -15.21 -5.50 24.40
C ARG A 46 -13.86 -5.77 23.73
N PHE A 47 -13.40 -4.88 22.84
CA PHE A 47 -12.10 -4.97 22.15
C PHE A 47 -11.07 -3.95 22.67
N GLY A 48 -11.37 -3.25 23.78
CA GLY A 48 -10.45 -2.26 24.35
C GLY A 48 -10.30 -0.97 23.53
N TRP A 49 -11.16 -0.74 22.53
CA TRP A 49 -11.20 0.49 21.72
C TRP A 49 -12.11 1.56 22.35
N GLY A 50 -11.97 1.77 23.66
CA GLY A 50 -12.59 2.92 24.31
C GLY A 50 -11.74 4.16 24.02
N MET A 51 -12.33 5.20 23.42
CA MET A 51 -11.78 6.54 23.62
C MET A 51 -11.74 6.77 25.13
N GLN A 52 -10.54 6.94 25.70
CA GLN A 52 -10.42 7.43 27.06
C GLN A 52 -11.08 8.81 27.11
N GLN A 53 -12.31 8.88 27.63
CA GLN A 53 -12.83 10.11 28.18
C GLN A 53 -11.89 10.46 29.33
N GLN A 54 -11.03 11.43 29.10
CA GLN A 54 -10.25 12.10 30.13
C GLN A 54 -11.27 12.56 31.19
N ALA A 55 -11.35 11.84 32.31
CA ALA A 55 -12.12 12.30 33.45
C ALA A 55 -11.52 13.65 33.87
N ALA A 56 -12.37 14.67 33.92
CA ALA A 56 -11.99 15.96 34.48
C ALA A 56 -11.52 15.72 35.92
N VAL A 57 -10.24 15.97 36.16
CA VAL A 57 -9.68 16.10 37.49
C VAL A 57 -10.50 17.15 38.25
N PRO A 58 -11.02 16.86 39.45
CA PRO A 58 -11.66 17.89 40.25
C PRO A 58 -10.60 18.94 40.59
N THR A 59 -10.81 20.16 40.13
CA THR A 59 -10.07 21.33 40.59
C THR A 59 -10.28 21.45 42.08
N ALA A 60 -9.22 21.19 42.86
CA ALA A 60 -9.20 21.48 44.28
C ALA A 60 -9.44 22.98 44.46
N GLN A 61 -10.58 23.32 45.02
CA GLN A 61 -10.93 24.68 45.42
C GLN A 61 -10.00 25.07 46.58
N PRO A 62 -9.24 26.17 46.50
CA PRO A 62 -8.32 26.54 47.57
C PRO A 62 -9.12 26.95 48.81
N THR A 63 -8.95 26.20 49.89
CA THR A 63 -9.35 26.60 51.23
C THR A 63 -8.40 27.71 51.69
N PRO A 64 -8.88 28.85 52.20
CA PRO A 64 -7.98 29.90 52.69
C PRO A 64 -7.38 29.44 54.03
N VAL A 65 -6.16 28.93 53.99
CA VAL A 65 -5.32 28.82 55.18
C VAL A 65 -4.74 30.21 55.46
N ALA A 66 -5.33 30.88 56.45
CA ALA A 66 -4.66 31.97 57.13
C ALA A 66 -3.47 31.38 57.90
N THR A 67 -2.26 31.65 57.43
CA THR A 67 -1.04 31.47 58.22
C THR A 67 -0.30 32.78 58.27
N ASN A 68 -0.16 33.26 59.50
CA ASN A 68 0.51 34.49 59.89
C ASN A 68 1.86 34.69 59.18
N ALA A 69 2.07 35.89 58.69
CA ALA A 69 3.37 36.36 58.24
C ALA A 69 4.34 36.38 59.44
N ALA A 70 5.30 35.45 59.45
CA ALA A 70 6.54 35.64 60.19
C ALA A 70 7.47 36.56 59.37
N PRO A 71 8.25 37.45 60.00
CA PRO A 71 9.11 38.39 59.29
C PRO A 71 10.18 37.65 58.48
N PRO A 72 10.64 38.22 57.35
CA PRO A 72 11.61 37.56 56.48
C PRO A 72 12.93 37.39 57.24
N THR A 73 13.22 36.16 57.65
CA THR A 73 14.58 35.77 58.02
C THR A 73 15.42 35.94 56.76
N GLN A 74 16.48 36.74 56.84
CA GLN A 74 17.40 36.97 55.72
C GLN A 74 18.04 35.63 55.34
N VAL A 75 17.45 34.96 54.36
CA VAL A 75 17.96 33.71 53.81
C VAL A 75 19.25 34.05 53.09
N SER A 76 20.35 33.42 53.47
CA SER A 76 21.60 33.53 52.71
C SER A 76 21.31 33.29 51.23
N ALA A 77 21.69 34.24 50.37
CA ALA A 77 21.36 34.22 48.94
C ALA A 77 22.03 33.05 48.18
N LEU A 78 23.09 32.46 48.76
CA LEU A 78 23.90 31.40 48.15
C LEU A 78 23.14 30.07 47.91
N PRO A 79 22.46 29.44 48.90
CA PRO A 79 21.69 28.20 48.67
C PRO A 79 20.52 28.36 47.69
N ILE A 80 19.92 29.55 47.60
CA ILE A 80 18.84 29.82 46.63
C ILE A 80 19.40 29.90 45.21
N LEU A 81 20.60 30.48 45.05
CA LEU A 81 21.28 30.58 43.77
C LEU A 81 21.70 29.20 43.26
N SER A 82 22.30 28.36 44.11
CA SER A 82 22.70 27.00 43.73
C SER A 82 21.51 26.11 43.35
N ALA A 83 20.36 26.27 44.02
CA ALA A 83 19.14 25.55 43.65
C ALA A 83 18.59 25.97 42.27
N ARG A 84 18.70 27.27 41.92
CA ARG A 84 18.32 27.76 40.58
C ARG A 84 19.27 27.25 39.49
N GLU A 85 20.57 27.22 39.76
CA GLU A 85 21.57 26.70 38.83
C GLU A 85 21.33 25.21 38.53
N ALA A 86 21.06 24.41 39.56
CA ALA A 86 20.71 22.99 39.39
C ALA A 86 19.43 22.80 38.56
N ALA A 87 18.40 23.63 38.80
CA ALA A 87 17.16 23.59 38.02
C ALA A 87 17.36 24.00 36.55
N LEU A 88 18.22 24.98 36.28
CA LEU A 88 18.59 25.36 34.90
C LEU A 88 19.37 24.26 34.20
N ALA A 89 20.34 23.64 34.88
CA ALA A 89 21.10 22.51 34.36
C ALA A 89 20.18 21.33 34.01
N ALA A 90 19.20 21.00 34.87
CA ALA A 90 18.21 19.96 34.60
C ALA A 90 17.33 20.28 33.39
N ARG A 91 16.91 21.54 33.22
CA ARG A 91 16.13 21.97 32.03
C ARG A 91 16.95 21.89 30.75
N ILE A 92 18.24 22.24 30.81
CA ILE A 92 19.14 22.14 29.65
C ILE A 92 19.28 20.66 29.25
N ALA A 93 19.51 19.77 30.21
CA ALA A 93 19.61 18.32 29.95
C ALA A 93 18.30 17.73 29.36
N ASP A 94 17.13 18.19 29.82
CA ASP A 94 15.83 17.80 29.24
C ASP A 94 15.68 18.29 27.79
N LEU A 95 16.04 19.55 27.51
CA LEU A 95 16.00 20.11 26.16
C LEU A 95 16.96 19.37 25.21
N GLU A 96 18.18 19.04 25.65
CA GLU A 96 19.14 18.25 24.87
C GLU A 96 18.56 16.87 24.52
N THR A 97 17.97 16.19 25.50
CA THR A 97 17.31 14.89 25.29
C THR A 97 16.15 15.02 24.30
N ARG A 98 15.34 16.08 24.42
CA ARG A 98 14.20 16.34 23.53
C ARG A 98 14.64 16.66 22.11
N ILE A 99 15.75 17.38 21.92
CA ILE A 99 16.31 17.67 20.59
C ILE A 99 16.77 16.39 19.91
N VAL A 100 17.46 15.49 20.62
CA VAL A 100 17.85 14.17 20.09
C VAL A 100 16.61 13.34 19.70
N GLY A 101 15.57 13.37 20.53
CA GLY A 101 14.28 12.74 20.22
C GLY A 101 13.62 13.31 18.95
N LEU A 102 13.64 14.64 18.80
CA LEU A 102 13.09 15.32 17.61
C LEU A 102 13.88 15.01 16.34
N ASP A 103 15.21 15.01 16.42
CA ASP A 103 16.09 14.69 15.29
C ASP A 103 15.88 13.25 14.81
N SER A 104 15.77 12.29 15.74
CA SER A 104 15.44 10.89 15.39
C SER A 104 14.04 10.79 14.76
N SER A 105 13.05 11.49 15.30
CA SER A 105 11.68 11.53 14.77
C SER A 105 11.62 12.16 13.37
N ALA A 106 12.39 13.22 13.12
CA ALA A 106 12.48 13.89 11.83
C ALA A 106 13.13 12.99 10.76
N ARG A 107 14.24 12.31 11.10
CA ARG A 107 14.86 11.30 10.21
C ARG A 107 13.89 10.16 9.90
N ASN A 108 13.12 9.74 10.90
CA ASN A 108 12.14 8.69 10.72
C ASN A 108 11.00 9.11 9.78
N ALA A 109 10.46 10.32 9.96
CA ALA A 109 9.45 10.90 9.09
C ALA A 109 9.95 11.03 7.64
N ALA A 110 11.18 11.51 7.46
CA ALA A 110 11.82 11.59 6.14
C ALA A 110 11.93 10.21 5.47
N GLY A 111 12.33 9.16 6.21
CA GLY A 111 12.40 7.79 5.70
C GLY A 111 11.04 7.24 5.25
N TYR A 112 9.97 7.51 6.02
CA TYR A 112 8.61 7.12 5.62
C TYR A 112 8.15 7.87 4.37
N ALA A 113 8.48 9.16 4.23
CA ALA A 113 8.16 9.96 3.06
C ALA A 113 8.88 9.43 1.80
N THR A 114 10.19 9.15 1.88
CA THR A 114 10.95 8.56 0.78
C THR A 114 10.36 7.23 0.34
N ARG A 115 10.01 6.35 1.28
CA ARG A 115 9.35 5.07 0.96
C ARG A 115 8.01 5.28 0.25
N ALA A 116 7.21 6.25 0.70
CA ALA A 116 5.92 6.54 0.07
C ALA A 116 6.11 7.05 -1.36
N GLU A 117 7.08 7.93 -1.59
CA GLU A 117 7.44 8.40 -2.93
C GLU A 117 7.90 7.26 -3.85
N ASP A 118 8.76 6.37 -3.35
CA ASP A 118 9.23 5.20 -4.10
C ASP A 118 8.06 4.31 -4.52
N MET A 119 7.10 4.08 -3.63
CA MET A 119 5.87 3.35 -3.94
C MET A 119 5.00 4.07 -4.96
N MET A 120 4.89 5.41 -4.89
CA MET A 120 4.15 6.19 -5.89
C MET A 120 4.79 6.08 -7.28
N VAL A 121 6.12 6.12 -7.36
CA VAL A 121 6.85 5.93 -8.62
C VAL A 121 6.59 4.54 -9.18
N ILE A 122 6.72 3.48 -8.37
CA ILE A 122 6.45 2.10 -8.80
C ILE A 122 5.02 1.92 -9.30
N VAL A 123 4.02 2.45 -8.58
CA VAL A 123 2.61 2.38 -8.98
C VAL A 123 2.35 3.17 -10.28
N ALA A 124 2.99 4.33 -10.44
CA ALA A 124 2.91 5.12 -11.67
C ALA A 124 3.52 4.38 -12.87
N THR A 125 4.70 3.77 -12.68
CA THR A 125 5.38 2.94 -13.68
C THR A 125 4.51 1.74 -14.09
N ARG A 126 3.95 1.01 -13.12
CA ARG A 126 3.04 -0.10 -13.40
C ARG A 126 1.85 0.35 -14.22
N ARG A 127 1.20 1.46 -13.84
CA ARG A 127 0.05 2.00 -14.58
C ARG A 127 0.44 2.48 -15.99
N ALA A 128 1.64 3.02 -16.19
CA ALA A 128 2.14 3.40 -17.52
C ALA A 128 2.28 2.16 -18.41
N LEU A 129 2.94 1.11 -17.91
CA LEU A 129 3.12 -0.16 -18.61
C LEU A 129 1.79 -0.87 -18.91
N ASP A 130 0.88 -0.93 -17.93
CA ASP A 130 -0.45 -1.54 -18.09
C ASP A 130 -1.28 -0.81 -19.17
N ARG A 131 -1.04 0.51 -19.37
CA ARG A 131 -1.68 1.32 -20.42
C ARG A 131 -0.89 1.35 -21.74
N GLY A 132 0.25 0.67 -21.82
CA GLY A 132 1.14 0.71 -22.97
C GLY A 132 1.69 2.10 -23.29
N ARG A 133 1.87 2.96 -22.27
CA ARG A 133 2.47 4.29 -22.44
C ARG A 133 3.97 4.28 -22.16
N PRO A 134 4.76 5.10 -22.88
CA PRO A 134 6.15 5.33 -22.51
C PRO A 134 6.22 5.97 -21.10
N LEU A 135 7.33 5.76 -20.42
CA LEU A 135 7.52 6.20 -19.04
C LEU A 135 7.77 7.72 -18.92
N GLU A 136 8.23 8.37 -19.99
CA GLU A 136 8.51 9.81 -20.03
C GLU A 136 9.38 10.22 -18.81
N TYR A 137 8.91 11.13 -17.96
CA TYR A 137 9.63 11.59 -16.76
C TYR A 137 9.96 10.47 -15.75
N LEU A 138 9.17 9.38 -15.72
CA LEU A 138 9.39 8.27 -14.79
C LEU A 138 10.71 7.53 -15.04
N GLU A 139 11.29 7.60 -16.25
CA GLU A 139 12.58 6.96 -16.54
C GLU A 139 13.72 7.58 -15.72
N GLY A 140 13.73 8.91 -15.59
CA GLY A 140 14.68 9.63 -14.75
C GLY A 140 14.50 9.26 -13.28
N GLN A 141 13.25 9.31 -12.80
CA GLN A 141 12.92 8.95 -11.41
C GLN A 141 13.32 7.51 -11.06
N LEU A 142 13.10 6.55 -11.95
CA LEU A 142 13.49 5.16 -11.73
C LEU A 142 15.02 5.02 -11.65
N ARG A 143 15.76 5.73 -12.51
CA ARG A 143 17.22 5.69 -12.51
C ARG A 143 17.80 6.33 -11.25
N ASP A 144 17.28 7.46 -10.83
CA ASP A 144 17.78 8.19 -9.67
C ASP A 144 17.49 7.44 -8.36
N ARG A 145 16.31 6.84 -8.23
CA ARG A 145 15.88 6.16 -6.99
C ARG A 145 16.34 4.71 -6.89
N PHE A 146 16.32 3.97 -7.99
CA PHE A 146 16.56 2.52 -7.98
C PHE A 146 17.80 2.10 -8.76
N GLY A 147 18.45 3.01 -9.50
CA GLY A 147 19.61 2.68 -10.34
C GLY A 147 20.82 2.17 -9.55
N GLY A 148 21.00 2.62 -8.29
CA GLY A 148 22.07 2.14 -7.42
C GLY A 148 21.81 0.76 -6.80
N SER A 149 20.55 0.38 -6.59
CA SER A 149 20.17 -0.85 -5.89
C SER A 149 19.79 -1.99 -6.83
N ARG A 150 19.09 -1.70 -7.92
CA ARG A 150 18.64 -2.68 -8.94
C ARG A 150 18.78 -2.12 -10.36
N PRO A 151 20.01 -1.94 -10.86
CA PRO A 151 20.24 -1.38 -12.19
C PRO A 151 19.59 -2.22 -13.31
N ASP A 152 19.58 -3.55 -13.18
CA ASP A 152 19.07 -4.44 -14.21
C ASP A 152 17.53 -4.44 -14.30
N ALA A 153 16.84 -4.35 -13.16
CA ALA A 153 15.39 -4.19 -13.12
C ALA A 153 14.97 -2.87 -13.77
N VAL A 154 15.68 -1.78 -13.45
CA VAL A 154 15.44 -0.46 -14.07
C VAL A 154 15.66 -0.49 -15.58
N ARG A 155 16.77 -1.08 -16.06
CA ARG A 155 17.03 -1.24 -17.50
C ARG A 155 15.92 -2.03 -18.19
N THR A 156 15.48 -3.13 -17.58
CA THR A 156 14.41 -3.98 -18.13
C THR A 156 13.10 -3.20 -18.28
N LEU A 157 12.74 -2.39 -17.28
CA LEU A 157 11.52 -1.58 -17.33
C LEU A 157 11.60 -0.48 -18.38
N ILE A 158 12.73 0.22 -18.48
CA ILE A 158 12.93 1.27 -19.49
C ILE A 158 12.91 0.66 -20.89
N ALA A 159 13.59 -0.46 -21.11
CA ALA A 159 13.58 -1.15 -22.39
C ALA A 159 12.18 -1.65 -22.77
N THR A 160 11.40 -2.14 -21.80
CA THR A 160 10.02 -2.56 -22.05
C THR A 160 9.10 -1.36 -22.28
N ALA A 161 9.33 -0.22 -21.65
CA ALA A 161 8.55 0.99 -21.86
C ALA A 161 8.75 1.62 -23.25
N GLN A 162 9.90 1.39 -23.88
CA GLN A 162 10.14 1.81 -25.27
C GLN A 162 9.35 0.99 -26.28
N ASN A 163 9.08 -0.29 -25.97
CA ASN A 163 8.27 -1.18 -26.79
C ASN A 163 7.20 -1.84 -25.90
N PRO A 164 6.19 -1.07 -25.48
CA PRO A 164 5.20 -1.55 -24.54
C PRO A 164 4.43 -2.74 -25.12
N VAL A 165 4.23 -3.76 -24.30
CA VAL A 165 3.41 -4.92 -24.63
C VAL A 165 2.31 -5.01 -23.58
N THR A 166 1.05 -4.89 -24.00
CA THR A 166 -0.09 -5.04 -23.11
C THR A 166 -0.61 -6.49 -23.12
N LEU A 167 -1.42 -6.83 -22.11
CA LEU A 167 -2.09 -8.13 -22.08
C LEU A 167 -3.06 -8.30 -23.26
N ASP A 168 -3.66 -7.21 -23.73
CA ASP A 168 -4.56 -7.22 -24.88
C ASP A 168 -3.80 -7.47 -26.19
N ASP A 169 -2.61 -6.87 -26.34
CA ASP A 169 -1.72 -7.14 -27.46
C ASP A 169 -1.30 -8.62 -27.50
N LEU A 170 -1.00 -9.21 -26.34
CA LEU A 170 -0.66 -10.63 -26.24
C LEU A 170 -1.83 -11.55 -26.63
N ARG A 171 -3.06 -11.18 -26.28
CA ARG A 171 -4.26 -11.93 -26.68
C ARG A 171 -4.49 -11.83 -28.18
N SER A 172 -4.48 -10.61 -28.70
CA SER A 172 -4.64 -10.34 -30.13
C SER A 172 -3.56 -11.04 -30.97
N ALA A 173 -2.30 -11.00 -30.52
CA ALA A 173 -1.21 -11.68 -31.18
C ALA A 173 -1.30 -13.21 -31.08
N LEU A 174 -1.81 -13.76 -29.97
CA LEU A 174 -2.06 -15.20 -29.85
C LEU A 174 -3.14 -15.64 -30.85
N ASP A 175 -4.21 -14.86 -30.99
CA ASP A 175 -5.30 -15.15 -31.90
C ASP A 175 -4.87 -15.05 -33.36
N ALA A 176 -4.04 -14.06 -33.71
CA ALA A 176 -3.42 -13.97 -35.03
C ALA A 176 -2.50 -15.18 -35.32
N ALA A 177 -1.83 -15.73 -34.30
CA ALA A 177 -0.96 -16.89 -34.43
C ALA A 177 -1.70 -18.25 -34.32
N ALA A 178 -3.01 -18.26 -34.04
CA ALA A 178 -3.77 -19.47 -33.71
C ALA A 178 -3.68 -20.58 -34.77
N ILE A 179 -3.81 -20.22 -36.05
CA ILE A 179 -3.75 -21.18 -37.16
C ILE A 179 -2.33 -21.75 -37.25
N SER A 180 -1.30 -20.91 -37.22
CA SER A 180 0.10 -21.33 -37.32
C SER A 180 0.60 -22.14 -36.11
N LEU A 181 -0.03 -21.97 -34.95
CA LEU A 181 0.25 -22.70 -33.71
C LEU A 181 -0.36 -24.10 -33.70
N THR A 182 -1.52 -24.24 -34.34
CA THR A 182 -2.26 -25.51 -34.42
C THR A 182 -1.89 -26.32 -35.66
N ALA A 183 -1.51 -25.65 -36.75
CA ALA A 183 -0.80 -26.26 -37.86
C ALA A 183 0.53 -26.80 -37.35
N GLY A 184 0.84 -28.05 -37.71
CA GLY A 184 2.13 -28.67 -37.38
C GLY A 184 3.31 -27.92 -38.00
N PRO A 185 4.55 -28.41 -37.80
CA PRO A 185 5.72 -27.87 -38.48
C PRO A 185 5.43 -27.75 -39.98
N ALA A 186 5.85 -26.66 -40.62
CA ALA A 186 5.59 -26.38 -42.04
C ALA A 186 6.13 -27.46 -43.00
N SER A 187 6.89 -28.44 -42.49
CA SER A 187 7.43 -29.60 -43.19
C SER A 187 6.54 -30.85 -43.17
N GLU A 188 5.45 -30.88 -42.39
CA GLU A 188 4.54 -32.02 -42.40
C GLU A 188 3.49 -31.82 -43.50
N ASN A 189 3.61 -32.61 -44.57
CA ASN A 189 2.65 -32.60 -45.66
C ASN A 189 1.24 -32.80 -45.10
N TRP A 190 0.33 -31.86 -45.39
CA TRP A 190 -1.11 -31.95 -45.07
C TRP A 190 -1.73 -33.28 -45.55
N TRP A 191 -1.14 -33.90 -46.57
CA TRP A 191 -1.48 -35.22 -47.09
C TRP A 191 -1.24 -36.36 -46.09
N ASP A 192 -0.18 -36.28 -45.29
CA ASP A 192 0.13 -37.27 -44.25
C ASP A 192 -0.75 -37.11 -43.02
N ALA A 193 -1.21 -35.88 -42.72
CA ALA A 193 -2.20 -35.62 -41.68
C ALA A 193 -3.58 -36.18 -42.06
N LEU A 194 -4.02 -35.96 -43.30
CA LEU A 194 -5.30 -36.48 -43.82
C LEU A 194 -5.31 -38.02 -43.85
N ARG A 195 -4.21 -38.65 -44.29
CA ARG A 195 -4.07 -40.11 -44.28
C ARG A 195 -4.15 -40.68 -42.86
N ARG A 196 -3.64 -39.96 -41.86
CA ARG A 196 -3.63 -40.38 -40.46
C ARG A 196 -5.01 -40.25 -39.80
N GLU A 197 -5.79 -39.23 -40.17
CA GLU A 197 -7.17 -39.07 -39.69
C GLU A 197 -8.13 -40.10 -40.30
N VAL A 198 -8.01 -40.41 -41.59
CA VAL A 198 -8.81 -41.49 -42.20
C VAL A 198 -8.45 -42.86 -41.60
N GLY A 199 -7.18 -43.08 -41.23
CA GLY A 199 -6.74 -44.27 -40.51
C GLY A 199 -7.20 -44.35 -39.05
N GLN A 200 -7.53 -43.22 -38.42
CA GLN A 200 -8.00 -43.14 -37.03
C GLN A 200 -9.54 -43.12 -36.89
N LEU A 201 -10.28 -43.08 -38.00
CA LEU A 201 -11.74 -43.17 -38.00
C LEU A 201 -12.28 -44.54 -37.52
N ILE A 202 -11.41 -45.51 -37.27
CA ILE A 202 -11.72 -46.80 -36.65
C ILE A 202 -11.00 -46.91 -35.28
N VAL A 203 -11.29 -46.02 -34.34
CA VAL A 203 -10.92 -46.22 -32.93
C VAL A 203 -12.05 -45.76 -32.01
N ILE A 204 -12.87 -46.72 -31.57
CA ILE A 204 -13.75 -46.56 -30.41
C ILE A 204 -12.84 -46.52 -29.17
N ARG A 205 -12.77 -45.39 -28.47
CA ARG A 205 -12.10 -45.30 -27.17
C ARG A 205 -12.95 -44.56 -26.15
N GLN A 206 -13.49 -45.33 -25.21
CA GLN A 206 -13.98 -44.86 -23.90
C GLN A 206 -12.77 -44.55 -23.00
N GLY A 207 -12.78 -43.43 -22.28
CA GLY A 207 -11.83 -43.13 -21.21
C GLY A 207 -11.46 -41.65 -21.08
N THR A 208 -11.79 -41.07 -19.93
CA THR A 208 -11.64 -39.68 -19.47
C THR A 208 -10.17 -39.20 -19.34
N THR A 209 -9.46 -39.06 -20.46
CA THR A 209 -8.13 -38.42 -20.49
C THR A 209 -8.26 -36.99 -21.04
N PRO A 210 -7.66 -35.95 -20.42
CA PRO A 210 -7.69 -34.60 -20.98
C PRO A 210 -7.16 -34.63 -22.41
N SER A 211 -7.95 -34.14 -23.34
CA SER A 211 -7.60 -34.10 -24.75
C SER A 211 -6.26 -33.36 -24.95
N SER A 212 -5.31 -34.05 -25.60
CA SER A 212 -3.99 -33.53 -25.98
C SER A 212 -4.03 -32.77 -27.31
N ARG A 213 -5.22 -32.48 -27.85
CA ARG A 213 -5.38 -31.81 -29.15
C ARG A 213 -4.78 -30.40 -29.11
N PRO A 214 -4.07 -29.97 -30.16
CA PRO A 214 -3.51 -28.62 -30.26
C PRO A 214 -4.55 -27.50 -30.05
N GLY A 215 -5.78 -27.69 -30.54
CA GLY A 215 -6.89 -26.75 -30.31
C GLY A 215 -7.24 -26.56 -28.82
N ASP A 216 -7.35 -27.64 -28.06
CA ASP A 216 -7.67 -27.59 -26.62
C ASP A 216 -6.51 -26.98 -25.80
N ARG A 217 -5.27 -27.13 -26.26
CA ARG A 217 -4.11 -26.41 -25.68
C ARG A 217 -4.22 -24.91 -25.93
N LEU A 218 -4.62 -24.50 -27.14
CA LEU A 218 -4.79 -23.09 -27.49
C LEU A 218 -5.87 -22.44 -26.65
N GLU A 219 -7.01 -23.11 -26.46
CA GLU A 219 -8.05 -22.59 -25.57
C GLU A 219 -7.59 -22.47 -24.12
N ARG A 220 -6.81 -23.43 -23.61
CA ARG A 220 -6.22 -23.33 -22.27
C ARG A 220 -5.25 -22.15 -22.17
N ALA A 221 -4.43 -21.90 -23.20
CA ALA A 221 -3.55 -20.75 -23.24
C ALA A 221 -4.35 -19.43 -23.23
N ARG A 222 -5.43 -19.33 -24.02
CA ARG A 222 -6.36 -18.18 -24.02
C ARG A 222 -6.95 -17.92 -22.64
N ARG A 223 -7.54 -18.94 -22.01
CA ARG A 223 -8.11 -18.82 -20.65
C ARG A 223 -7.07 -18.37 -19.63
N ARG A 224 -5.82 -18.85 -19.73
CA ARG A 224 -4.72 -18.41 -18.86
C ARG A 224 -4.38 -16.93 -19.09
N LEU A 225 -4.28 -16.48 -20.34
CA LEU A 225 -4.11 -15.05 -20.66
C LEU A 225 -5.28 -14.18 -20.18
N ASP A 226 -6.51 -14.70 -20.25
CA ASP A 226 -7.69 -13.99 -19.74
C ASP A 226 -7.57 -13.70 -18.25
N THR A 227 -7.03 -14.66 -17.49
CA THR A 227 -6.73 -14.51 -16.06
C THR A 227 -5.39 -13.81 -15.76
N GLY A 228 -4.65 -13.35 -16.76
CA GLY A 228 -3.34 -12.70 -16.60
C GLY A 228 -2.17 -13.65 -16.28
N GLN A 229 -2.37 -14.96 -16.40
CA GLN A 229 -1.37 -15.99 -16.12
C GLN A 229 -0.49 -16.23 -17.36
N VAL A 230 0.34 -15.25 -17.71
CA VAL A 230 1.10 -15.24 -18.98
C VAL A 230 2.18 -16.33 -19.00
N GLU A 231 2.91 -16.56 -17.91
CA GLU A 231 3.93 -17.60 -17.83
C GLU A 231 3.35 -18.99 -18.06
N LEU A 232 2.16 -19.21 -17.51
CA LEU A 232 1.41 -20.45 -17.64
C LEU A 232 0.84 -20.63 -19.07
N ALA A 233 0.48 -19.53 -19.74
CA ALA A 233 0.06 -19.57 -21.15
C ALA A 233 1.26 -19.86 -22.08
N MET A 234 2.42 -19.24 -21.84
CA MET A 234 3.66 -19.51 -22.58
C MET A 234 4.01 -21.00 -22.54
N ALA A 235 3.97 -21.60 -21.35
CA ALA A 235 4.27 -23.02 -21.19
C ALA A 235 3.28 -23.95 -21.94
N GLU A 236 2.03 -23.53 -22.18
CA GLU A 236 1.09 -24.28 -23.00
C GLU A 236 1.37 -24.12 -24.50
N VAL A 237 1.78 -22.92 -24.93
CA VAL A 237 2.17 -22.59 -26.32
C VAL A 237 3.46 -23.29 -26.72
N GLU A 238 4.47 -23.34 -25.86
CA GLU A 238 5.73 -24.06 -26.09
C GLU A 238 5.54 -25.56 -26.36
N ARG A 239 4.44 -26.12 -25.85
CA ARG A 239 4.08 -27.53 -26.04
C ARG A 239 3.21 -27.77 -27.27
N MET A 240 2.92 -26.74 -28.06
CA MET A 240 2.16 -26.86 -29.32
C MET A 240 3.10 -27.24 -30.48
N PRO A 241 2.58 -27.96 -31.49
CA PRO A 241 3.41 -28.40 -32.61
C PRO A 241 3.93 -27.23 -33.46
N GLY A 242 3.19 -26.12 -33.53
CA GLY A 242 3.57 -24.90 -34.24
C GLY A 242 4.29 -23.85 -33.39
N ALA A 243 4.81 -24.20 -32.20
CA ALA A 243 5.42 -23.23 -31.28
C ALA A 243 6.52 -22.36 -31.92
N ALA A 244 7.33 -22.95 -32.81
CA ALA A 244 8.38 -22.24 -33.54
C ALA A 244 7.83 -21.13 -34.46
N ASN A 245 6.62 -21.30 -34.99
CA ASN A 245 5.95 -20.32 -35.85
C ASN A 245 5.46 -19.08 -35.07
N ALA A 246 5.41 -19.16 -33.73
CA ALA A 246 4.96 -18.08 -32.84
C ALA A 246 6.10 -17.43 -32.04
N ALA A 247 7.33 -17.47 -32.54
CA ALA A 247 8.50 -16.87 -31.86
C ALA A 247 8.30 -15.38 -31.53
N GLY A 248 7.64 -14.62 -32.40
CA GLY A 248 7.32 -13.20 -32.15
C GLY A 248 6.40 -13.01 -30.93
N TRP A 249 5.38 -13.86 -30.80
CA TRP A 249 4.48 -13.86 -29.66
C TRP A 249 5.21 -14.28 -28.38
N ALA A 250 6.02 -15.35 -28.43
CA ALA A 250 6.78 -15.82 -27.27
C ALA A 250 7.75 -14.75 -26.75
N ASN A 251 8.43 -14.03 -27.66
CA ASN A 251 9.31 -12.91 -27.31
C ASN A 251 8.54 -11.75 -26.65
N ALA A 252 7.34 -11.41 -27.15
CA ALA A 252 6.50 -10.39 -26.54
C ALA A 252 6.01 -10.81 -25.15
N ALA A 253 5.59 -12.05 -24.98
CA ALA A 253 5.16 -12.61 -23.71
C ALA A 253 6.31 -12.62 -22.68
N GLN A 254 7.52 -12.99 -23.10
CA GLN A 254 8.70 -12.93 -22.25
C GLN A 254 9.03 -11.51 -21.79
N ARG A 255 8.94 -10.51 -22.68
CA ARG A 255 9.13 -9.09 -22.31
C ARG A 255 8.12 -8.65 -21.25
N TYR A 256 6.84 -9.00 -21.44
CA TYR A 256 5.78 -8.70 -20.47
C TYR A 256 6.08 -9.29 -19.09
N VAL A 257 6.44 -10.58 -19.04
CA VAL A 257 6.80 -11.28 -17.81
C VAL A 257 8.03 -10.66 -17.14
N ASN A 258 9.07 -10.36 -17.92
CA ASN A 258 10.30 -9.75 -17.40
C ASN A 258 10.03 -8.37 -16.78
N ALA A 259 9.20 -7.54 -17.41
CA ALA A 259 8.79 -6.27 -16.83
C ALA A 259 8.02 -6.45 -15.53
N ARG A 260 7.16 -7.47 -15.44
CA ARG A 260 6.42 -7.74 -14.19
C ARG A 260 7.34 -8.20 -13.05
N LYS A 261 8.31 -9.05 -13.36
CA LYS A 261 9.34 -9.48 -12.39
C LYS A 261 10.19 -8.29 -11.93
N ALA A 262 10.64 -7.45 -12.86
CA ALA A 262 11.40 -6.24 -12.54
C ALA A 262 10.60 -5.29 -11.62
N LEU A 263 9.30 -5.12 -11.83
CA LEU A 263 8.44 -4.34 -10.93
C LEU A 263 8.42 -4.92 -9.50
N VAL A 264 8.25 -6.23 -9.36
CA VAL A 264 8.24 -6.91 -8.04
C VAL A 264 9.60 -6.77 -7.35
N GLU A 265 10.69 -6.81 -8.11
CA GLU A 265 12.03 -6.55 -7.58
C GLU A 265 12.17 -5.12 -7.04
N LEU A 266 11.70 -4.11 -7.77
CA LEU A 266 11.71 -2.72 -7.27
C LEU A 266 10.81 -2.53 -6.05
N GLU A 267 9.64 -3.18 -6.02
CA GLU A 267 8.75 -3.20 -4.86
C GLU A 267 9.44 -3.79 -3.63
N SER A 268 10.18 -4.91 -3.80
CA SER A 268 10.94 -5.51 -2.71
C SER A 268 11.99 -4.55 -2.13
N VAL A 269 12.66 -3.78 -2.99
CA VAL A 269 13.65 -2.78 -2.57
C VAL A 269 12.98 -1.66 -1.79
N ALA A 270 11.90 -1.09 -2.32
CA ALA A 270 11.17 -0.01 -1.68
C ALA A 270 10.59 -0.43 -0.30
N LEU A 271 10.21 -1.70 -0.14
CA LEU A 271 9.77 -2.26 1.16
C LEU A 271 10.92 -2.48 2.15
N THR A 272 12.11 -2.84 1.64
CA THR A 272 13.27 -3.24 2.46
C THR A 272 14.10 -2.04 2.94
N THR A 273 13.96 -0.86 2.33
CA THR A 273 14.56 0.41 2.82
C THR A 273 14.39 0.52 4.34
N PRO A 274 15.47 0.72 5.15
CA PRO A 274 15.46 0.50 6.59
C PRO A 274 14.26 1.12 7.29
N ARG A 275 13.54 0.30 8.08
CA ARG A 275 12.43 0.79 8.90
C ARG A 275 13.01 1.79 9.91
N PRO A 276 12.45 3.00 10.00
CA PRO A 276 12.92 3.96 10.98
C PRO A 276 12.81 3.39 12.39
N ALA A 277 13.85 3.55 13.21
CA ALA A 277 13.91 2.95 14.54
C ALA A 277 12.74 3.46 15.40
N PRO A 278 12.10 2.60 16.22
CA PRO A 278 11.03 3.04 17.11
C PRO A 278 11.54 4.18 18.01
N VAL A 279 10.85 5.31 18.00
CA VAL A 279 11.10 6.39 18.95
C VAL A 279 10.69 5.86 20.32
N ALA A 280 11.64 5.70 21.24
CA ALA A 280 11.31 5.36 22.62
C ALA A 280 10.39 6.46 23.20
N PRO A 281 9.32 6.13 23.91
CA PRO A 281 8.50 7.15 24.57
C PRO A 281 9.39 7.97 25.51
N PRO A 282 9.13 9.28 25.66
CA PRO A 282 9.89 10.10 26.59
C PRO A 282 9.76 9.47 27.98
N VAL A 283 10.89 9.16 28.62
CA VAL A 283 10.92 8.77 30.03
C VAL A 283 10.48 10.01 30.80
N ILE A 284 9.22 10.04 31.22
CA ILE A 284 8.76 10.99 32.22
C ILE A 284 9.44 10.56 33.51
N VAL A 285 10.52 11.24 33.90
CA VAL A 285 11.13 11.06 35.21
C VAL A 285 10.11 11.56 36.22
N GLN A 286 9.35 10.64 36.82
CA GLN A 286 8.51 10.94 37.97
C GLN A 286 9.42 11.46 39.08
N PRO A 287 9.17 12.66 39.65
CA PRO A 287 9.93 13.12 40.81
C PRO A 287 9.81 12.07 41.92
N ALA A 288 10.93 11.70 42.52
CA ALA A 288 10.97 10.75 43.63
C ALA A 288 9.99 11.20 44.75
N PRO A 289 9.21 10.28 45.34
CA PRO A 289 8.34 10.63 46.46
C PRO A 289 9.20 11.20 47.59
N LEU A 290 8.77 12.36 48.12
CA LEU A 290 9.39 12.99 49.28
C LEU A 290 9.38 11.98 50.43
N GLN A 291 10.57 11.55 50.87
CA GLN A 291 10.72 10.78 52.09
C GLN A 291 10.32 11.69 53.25
N THR A 292 9.18 11.38 53.87
CA THR A 292 8.80 11.95 55.16
C THR A 292 9.72 11.37 56.23
N ASP A 293 10.58 12.21 56.80
CA ASP A 293 11.32 11.89 58.03
C ASP A 293 10.37 11.52 59.17
N PRO A 294 10.76 10.61 60.08
CA PRO A 294 9.90 10.15 61.16
C PRO A 294 9.73 11.23 62.24
N PRO A 295 8.54 11.33 62.88
CA PRO A 295 8.31 12.30 63.93
C PRO A 295 9.17 11.97 65.16
N ALA A 296 9.93 12.95 65.62
CA ALA A 296 10.64 12.93 66.88
C ALA A 296 9.65 12.61 68.02
N ALA A 297 9.93 11.53 68.76
CA ALA A 297 9.15 11.13 69.91
C ALA A 297 9.24 12.21 71.00
N ALA A 298 8.10 12.82 71.30
CA ALA A 298 7.95 13.76 72.39
C ALA A 298 8.06 13.03 73.74
N GLU A 299 8.85 13.62 74.63
CA GLU A 299 8.97 13.31 76.06
C GLU A 299 7.60 13.06 76.71
N THR A 300 7.49 11.92 77.40
CA THR A 300 6.35 11.61 78.26
C THR A 300 6.74 11.93 79.70
N VAL A 301 6.17 13.00 80.24
CA VAL A 301 6.18 13.30 81.68
C VAL A 301 5.25 12.31 82.39
N ALA A 302 5.78 11.59 83.38
CA ALA A 302 5.05 10.62 84.19
C ALA A 302 4.16 11.29 85.25
N PRO A 303 3.00 10.71 85.59
CA PRO A 303 2.40 10.88 86.89
C PRO A 303 2.55 9.61 87.74
N THR A 304 3.03 9.83 88.96
CA THR A 304 3.01 8.97 90.15
C THR A 304 1.65 8.31 90.37
N LEU A 305 1.65 6.99 90.63
CA LEU A 305 1.16 6.32 91.85
C LEU A 305 1.64 4.87 91.88
#